data_AF-A0A3E0NFB0-F1
#
_entry.id   AF-A0A3E0NFB0-F1
#
_cell.length_a   1.000
_cell.length_b   1.000
_cell.length_c   1.000
_cell.angle_alpha   90.00
_cell.angle_beta   90.00
_cell.angle_gamma   90.00
#
_symmetry.space_group_name_H-M   'P 1'
#
loop_
_entity.id
_entity.type
_entity.pdbx_description
1 polymer ?
#
loop_
_entity_poly.entity_id
_entity_poly.type
_entity_poly.pdbx_seq_one_letter_code
_entity_poly.pdbx_strand_id
1 'polypeptide(L)'
;GADILSYPTAIGSEPDHPDFNTRPLWQKVITGHAIANGLFIAVPNRTGNEGLISFYGGSFIVDPFGRMLVEAPEDEEVAMVAEIDIVQRRDWLQLFPFFGTRRPDTYSALTDPRVNARTDSGEGKNGPIPGLTWR
;
A
#
# COMPACT_ATOMS: atom_id res chain seq x y z
N GLY A 1 -7.93 -8.84 16.11
CA GLY A 1 -7.65 -8.12 14.85
C GLY A 1 -6.87 -9.03 13.93
N ALA A 2 -6.43 -8.57 12.78
CA ALA A 2 -5.49 -9.33 11.96
C ALA A 2 -4.08 -9.29 12.59
N ASP A 3 -3.35 -10.41 12.48
CA ASP A 3 -1.92 -10.48 12.80
C ASP A 3 -1.06 -10.40 11.53
N ILE A 4 -1.59 -10.90 10.41
CA ILE A 4 -1.02 -10.84 9.08
C ILE A 4 -2.04 -10.29 8.08
N LEU A 5 -1.55 -9.54 7.09
CA LEU A 5 -2.32 -9.03 5.97
C LEU A 5 -1.62 -9.40 4.65
N SER A 6 -2.39 -9.64 3.60
CA SER A 6 -1.85 -9.92 2.26
C SER A 6 -2.31 -8.85 1.28
N TYR A 7 -1.39 -8.34 0.47
CA TYR A 7 -1.66 -7.40 -0.62
C TYR A 7 -1.23 -8.01 -1.97
N PRO A 8 -2.06 -8.88 -2.58
CA PRO A 8 -1.81 -9.34 -3.94
C PRO A 8 -1.81 -8.18 -4.92
N THR A 9 -0.73 -8.05 -5.68
CA THR A 9 -0.44 -6.85 -6.48
C THR A 9 -0.08 -7.22 -7.92
N ALA A 10 -0.42 -6.35 -8.86
CA ALA A 10 0.13 -6.33 -10.21
C ALA A 10 0.49 -4.88 -10.53
N ILE A 11 1.73 -4.50 -10.22
CA ILE A 11 2.26 -3.14 -10.43
C ILE A 11 3.64 -3.22 -11.09
N GLY A 12 3.90 -2.27 -12.00
CA GLY A 12 5.05 -2.29 -12.90
C GLY A 12 5.44 -0.89 -13.37
N SER A 13 6.06 -0.83 -14.53
CA SER A 13 6.40 0.41 -15.24
C SER A 13 5.17 1.24 -15.61
N GLU A 14 5.33 2.56 -15.70
CA GLU A 14 4.33 3.49 -16.21
C GLU A 14 4.66 3.84 -17.69
N PRO A 15 3.86 3.42 -18.69
CA PRO A 15 4.20 3.58 -20.10
C PRO A 15 4.37 5.04 -20.56
N ASP A 16 3.68 5.98 -19.90
CA ASP A 16 3.76 7.42 -20.16
C ASP A 16 4.84 8.13 -19.34
N HIS A 17 5.44 7.44 -18.35
CA HIS A 17 6.53 7.94 -17.50
C HIS A 17 7.61 6.85 -17.32
N PRO A 18 8.32 6.46 -18.39
CA PRO A 18 9.19 5.27 -18.39
C PRO A 18 10.37 5.35 -17.40
N ASP A 19 10.81 6.55 -17.05
CA ASP A 19 11.89 6.77 -16.08
C ASP A 19 11.42 6.79 -14.62
N PHE A 20 10.11 6.66 -14.36
CA PHE A 20 9.54 6.77 -13.03
C PHE A 20 9.33 5.39 -12.38
N ASN A 21 10.29 5.00 -11.53
CA ASN A 21 10.18 3.76 -10.76
C ASN A 21 9.32 3.97 -9.49
N THR A 22 8.11 3.41 -9.48
CA THR A 22 7.17 3.50 -8.36
C THR A 22 7.45 2.50 -7.23
N ARG A 23 8.28 1.48 -7.44
CA ARG A 23 8.54 0.40 -6.46
C ARG A 23 8.96 0.93 -5.08
N PRO A 24 9.91 1.87 -4.94
CA PRO A 24 10.31 2.36 -3.63
C PRO A 24 9.20 3.11 -2.89
N LEU A 25 8.29 3.77 -3.60
CA LEU A 25 7.15 4.47 -3.01
C LEU A 25 6.14 3.45 -2.47
N TRP A 26 5.82 2.47 -3.31
CA TRP A 26 4.91 1.37 -2.98
C TRP A 26 5.38 0.60 -1.73
N GLN A 27 6.65 0.19 -1.70
CA GLN A 27 7.23 -0.50 -0.52
C GLN A 27 7.19 0.37 0.74
N LYS A 28 7.54 1.67 0.65
CA LYS A 28 7.54 2.58 1.81
C LYS A 28 6.14 2.76 2.39
N VAL A 29 5.12 2.93 1.54
CA VAL A 29 3.74 3.11 2.00
C VAL A 29 3.25 1.88 2.75
N ILE A 30 3.46 0.68 2.18
CA ILE A 30 3.04 -0.57 2.81
C ILE A 30 3.83 -0.84 4.10
N THR A 31 5.13 -0.55 4.12
CA THR A 31 5.95 -0.59 5.35
C THR A 31 5.36 0.31 6.43
N GLY A 32 4.92 1.52 6.06
CA GLY A 32 4.20 2.41 6.98
C GLY A 32 2.90 1.81 7.51
N HIS A 33 2.16 1.04 6.70
CA HIS A 33 0.95 0.34 7.14
C HIS A 33 1.26 -0.76 8.14
N ALA A 34 2.35 -1.53 7.94
CA ALA A 34 2.82 -2.53 8.89
C ALA A 34 3.16 -1.89 10.24
N ILE A 35 3.93 -0.80 10.22
CA ILE A 35 4.33 -0.06 11.43
C ILE A 35 3.11 0.51 12.17
N ALA A 36 2.24 1.24 11.47
CA ALA A 36 1.13 1.96 12.08
C ALA A 36 0.07 1.06 12.71
N ASN A 37 -0.01 -0.21 12.26
CA ASN A 37 -1.01 -1.17 12.72
C ASN A 37 -0.42 -2.37 13.46
N GLY A 38 0.92 -2.43 13.58
CA GLY A 38 1.64 -3.57 14.14
C GLY A 38 1.36 -4.87 13.40
N LEU A 39 1.42 -4.86 12.07
CA LEU A 39 1.08 -6.01 11.23
C LEU A 39 2.30 -6.61 10.57
N PHE A 40 2.28 -7.93 10.38
CA PHE A 40 3.03 -8.54 9.30
C PHE A 40 2.25 -8.33 8.00
N ILE A 41 2.93 -7.95 6.92
CA ILE A 41 2.29 -7.80 5.60
C ILE A 41 3.08 -8.58 4.56
N ALA A 42 2.40 -9.50 3.89
CA ALA A 42 2.92 -10.25 2.75
C ALA A 42 2.40 -9.63 1.44
N VAL A 43 3.29 -9.36 0.51
CA VAL A 43 2.99 -8.61 -0.71
C VAL A 43 3.52 -9.35 -1.92
N PRO A 44 2.75 -10.30 -2.47
CA PRO A 44 3.10 -10.90 -3.76
C PRO A 44 2.79 -9.91 -4.89
N ASN A 45 3.75 -9.69 -5.77
CA ASN A 45 3.61 -8.89 -6.98
C ASN A 45 3.94 -9.72 -8.22
N ARG A 46 3.29 -9.40 -9.34
CA ARG A 46 3.58 -9.97 -10.65
C ARG A 46 5.01 -9.61 -11.09
N THR A 47 5.63 -10.47 -11.88
CA THR A 47 6.90 -10.21 -12.60
C THR A 47 6.73 -10.53 -14.09
N GLY A 48 7.57 -9.94 -14.94
CA GLY A 48 7.59 -10.18 -16.38
C GLY A 48 6.94 -9.08 -17.21
N ASN A 49 6.95 -9.27 -18.53
CA ASN A 49 6.47 -8.29 -19.51
C ASN A 49 5.12 -8.70 -20.09
N GLU A 50 4.13 -7.80 -20.04
CA GLU A 50 2.81 -7.98 -20.65
C GLU A 50 2.40 -6.71 -21.40
N GLY A 51 2.41 -6.77 -22.74
CA GLY A 51 2.08 -5.63 -23.58
C GLY A 51 3.05 -4.46 -23.37
N LEU A 52 2.54 -3.34 -22.86
CA LEU A 52 3.32 -2.12 -22.60
C LEU A 52 3.86 -2.05 -21.17
N ILE A 53 3.56 -3.04 -20.32
CA ILE A 53 3.90 -3.00 -18.89
C ILE A 53 4.97 -4.05 -18.60
N SER A 54 6.05 -3.61 -17.95
CA SER A 54 7.04 -4.46 -17.29
C SER A 54 6.74 -4.49 -15.80
N PHE A 55 6.24 -5.62 -15.30
CA PHE A 55 6.00 -5.82 -13.88
C PHE A 55 7.32 -6.07 -13.16
N TYR A 56 7.61 -5.26 -12.15
CA TYR A 56 8.93 -5.21 -11.51
C TYR A 56 9.10 -6.20 -10.35
N GLY A 57 8.23 -7.21 -10.21
CA GLY A 57 8.34 -8.20 -9.14
C GLY A 57 8.47 -7.52 -7.79
N GLY A 58 9.57 -7.78 -7.07
CA GLY A 58 9.86 -7.08 -5.83
C GLY A 58 8.87 -7.43 -4.72
N SER A 59 8.28 -8.63 -4.78
CA SER A 59 7.43 -9.18 -3.74
C SER A 59 8.17 -9.18 -2.40
N PHE A 60 7.49 -8.91 -1.29
CA PHE A 60 8.16 -8.83 0.00
C PHE A 60 7.28 -9.23 1.18
N ILE A 61 7.92 -9.52 2.31
CA ILE A 61 7.25 -9.65 3.61
C ILE A 61 7.89 -8.64 4.56
N VAL A 62 7.06 -7.79 5.16
CA VAL A 62 7.45 -6.80 6.16
C VAL A 62 6.87 -7.15 7.53
N ASP A 63 7.64 -6.88 8.57
CA ASP A 63 7.22 -7.09 9.96
C ASP A 63 6.63 -5.83 10.63
N PRO A 64 6.06 -5.95 11.85
CA PRO A 64 5.48 -4.82 12.59
C PRO A 64 6.44 -3.66 12.87
N PHE A 65 7.76 -3.90 12.84
CA PHE A 65 8.78 -2.87 13.06
C PHE A 65 9.19 -2.17 11.76
N GLY A 66 8.64 -2.60 10.62
CA GLY A 66 8.97 -2.09 9.30
C GLY A 66 10.22 -2.71 8.68
N ARG A 67 10.72 -3.83 9.22
CA ARG A 67 11.88 -4.54 8.66
C ARG A 67 11.43 -5.45 7.53
N MET A 68 12.16 -5.43 6.41
CA MET A 68 11.96 -6.44 5.37
C MET A 68 12.52 -7.77 5.87
N LEU A 69 11.66 -8.77 5.97
CA LEU A 69 12.07 -10.13 6.31
C LEU A 69 12.62 -10.85 5.08
N VAL A 70 11.97 -10.65 3.94
CA VAL A 70 12.36 -11.17 2.64
C VAL A 70 11.90 -10.22 1.54
N GLU A 71 12.67 -10.15 0.46
CA GLU A 71 12.37 -9.38 -0.76
C GLU A 71 12.80 -10.19 -1.98
N ALA A 72 11.90 -10.30 -2.95
CA ALA A 72 12.12 -11.00 -4.21
C ALA A 72 12.89 -10.12 -5.21
N PRO A 73 13.60 -10.73 -6.17
CA PRO A 73 14.12 -10.03 -7.35
C PRO A 73 12.99 -9.41 -8.20
N GLU A 74 13.37 -8.59 -9.18
CA GLU A 74 12.41 -7.87 -10.01
C GLU A 74 11.87 -8.71 -11.17
N ASP A 75 12.69 -9.57 -11.75
CA ASP A 75 12.51 -10.18 -13.06
C ASP A 75 12.58 -11.72 -13.04
N GLU A 76 12.35 -12.33 -11.88
CA GLU A 76 12.39 -13.78 -11.68
C GLU A 76 11.19 -14.30 -10.89
N GLU A 77 10.67 -15.45 -11.31
CA GLU A 77 9.67 -16.21 -10.55
C GLU A 77 10.30 -16.84 -9.32
N VAL A 78 9.77 -16.56 -8.14
CA VAL A 78 10.34 -17.06 -6.88
C VAL A 78 9.26 -17.39 -5.84
N ALA A 79 9.52 -18.42 -5.04
CA ALA A 79 8.78 -18.70 -3.82
C ALA A 79 9.59 -18.20 -2.62
N MET A 80 9.14 -17.12 -1.97
CA MET A 80 9.77 -16.57 -0.77
C MET A 80 9.08 -17.11 0.48
N VAL A 81 9.87 -17.46 1.50
CA VAL A 81 9.39 -17.95 2.78
C VAL A 81 10.08 -17.17 3.90
N ALA A 82 9.31 -16.72 4.89
CA ALA A 82 9.82 -16.11 6.09
C ALA A 82 9.15 -16.74 7.32
N GLU A 83 9.92 -16.97 8.37
CA GLU A 83 9.38 -17.31 9.67
C GLU A 83 8.96 -16.03 10.40
N ILE A 84 7.78 -16.06 11.03
CA ILE A 84 7.25 -14.92 11.78
C ILE A 84 6.96 -15.32 13.21
N ASP A 85 7.28 -14.42 14.14
CA ASP A 85 6.85 -14.52 15.53
C ASP A 85 5.71 -13.54 15.79
N ILE A 86 4.49 -14.06 15.89
CA ILE A 86 3.27 -13.28 16.11
C ILE A 86 3.30 -12.49 17.44
N VAL A 87 4.18 -12.86 18.38
CA VAL A 87 4.34 -12.13 19.65
C VAL A 87 4.93 -10.74 19.40
N GLN A 88 5.74 -10.55 18.36
CA GLN A 88 6.34 -9.26 18.02
C GLN A 88 5.30 -8.15 17.81
N ARG A 89 4.14 -8.48 17.24
CA ARG A 89 3.02 -7.53 17.09
C ARG A 89 2.55 -7.00 18.44
N ARG A 90 2.38 -7.90 19.43
CA ARG A 90 1.94 -7.52 20.78
C ARG A 90 2.97 -6.60 21.41
N ASP A 91 4.25 -6.97 21.32
CA ASP A 91 5.33 -6.21 21.93
C ASP A 91 5.47 -4.82 21.28
N TRP A 92 5.33 -4.72 19.95
CA TRP A 92 5.31 -3.45 19.23
C TRP A 92 4.15 -2.55 19.66
N LEU A 93 2.93 -3.07 19.71
CA LEU A 93 1.75 -2.30 20.09
C LEU A 93 1.68 -1.99 21.60
N GLN A 94 2.43 -2.72 22.43
CA GLN A 94 2.63 -2.36 23.83
C GLN A 94 3.61 -1.19 23.98
N LEU A 95 4.71 -1.20 23.20
CA LEU A 95 5.68 -0.10 23.17
C LEU A 95 5.10 1.18 22.54
N PHE A 96 4.36 1.03 21.45
CA PHE A 96 3.67 2.10 20.73
C PHE A 96 2.16 1.80 20.69
N PRO A 97 1.37 2.34 21.65
CA PRO A 97 -0.04 2.00 21.81
C PRO A 97 -0.94 2.73 20.80
N PHE A 98 -0.62 2.65 19.50
CA PHE A 98 -1.32 3.35 18.42
C PHE A 98 -2.83 3.21 18.50
N PHE A 99 -3.33 1.99 18.76
CA PHE A 99 -4.76 1.75 18.86
C PHE A 99 -5.41 2.42 20.08
N GLY A 100 -4.70 2.49 21.20
CA GLY A 100 -5.16 3.18 22.41
C GLY A 100 -5.15 4.71 22.25
N THR A 101 -4.31 5.25 21.35
CA THR A 101 -4.19 6.69 21.09
C THR A 101 -5.02 7.18 19.91
N ARG A 102 -5.82 6.31 19.27
CA ARG A 102 -6.72 6.73 18.17
C ARG A 102 -7.74 7.75 18.67
N ARG A 103 -8.17 8.62 17.77
CA ARG A 103 -9.26 9.60 17.98
C ARG A 103 -10.39 9.40 16.97
N PRO A 104 -11.17 8.31 17.09
CA PRO A 104 -12.27 8.04 16.15
C PRO A 104 -13.26 9.20 16.03
N ASP A 105 -13.44 9.98 17.10
CA ASP A 105 -14.26 11.18 17.15
C ASP A 105 -13.81 12.29 16.16
N THR A 106 -12.56 12.28 15.73
CA THR A 106 -12.02 13.26 14.76
C THR A 106 -11.95 12.71 13.33
N TYR A 107 -12.39 11.48 13.06
CA TYR A 107 -12.19 10.81 11.76
C TYR A 107 -13.40 10.90 10.82
N SER A 108 -14.49 11.55 11.21
CA SER A 108 -15.72 11.62 10.40
C SER A 108 -15.47 12.15 8.98
N ALA A 109 -14.55 13.09 8.82
CA ALA A 109 -14.17 13.67 7.52
C ALA A 109 -13.63 12.65 6.49
N LEU A 110 -13.14 11.49 6.95
CA LEU A 110 -12.69 10.39 6.07
C LEU A 110 -13.86 9.64 5.43
N THR A 111 -15.04 9.69 6.05
CA THR A 111 -16.26 9.01 5.60
C THR A 111 -17.27 9.95 4.94
N ASP A 112 -17.03 11.26 4.96
CA ASP A 112 -17.90 12.25 4.33
C ASP A 112 -17.96 12.03 2.80
N PRO A 113 -19.16 11.98 2.18
CA PRO A 113 -19.29 11.82 0.74
C PRO A 113 -18.54 12.92 -0.03
N ARG A 114 -17.70 12.52 -1.00
CA ARG A 114 -17.06 13.43 -1.94
C ARG A 114 -17.82 13.40 -3.27
N VAL A 115 -18.65 14.42 -3.50
CA VAL A 115 -19.47 14.53 -4.72
C VAL A 115 -18.79 15.47 -5.71
N ASN A 116 -18.55 14.98 -6.93
CA ASN A 116 -18.21 15.82 -8.07
C ASN A 116 -19.46 16.00 -8.93
N ALA A 117 -20.18 17.11 -8.72
CA ALA A 117 -21.36 17.42 -9.51
C ALA A 117 -21.01 17.44 -11.00
N ARG A 118 -21.85 16.83 -11.84
CA ARG A 118 -21.63 16.76 -13.28
C ARG A 118 -22.43 17.82 -14.02
N THR A 119 -21.90 18.31 -15.13
CA THR A 119 -22.65 19.09 -16.14
C THR A 119 -23.58 18.16 -16.94
N ASP A 120 -24.44 18.74 -17.78
CA ASP A 120 -25.31 17.97 -18.68
C ASP A 120 -24.51 17.15 -19.71
N SER A 121 -23.25 17.55 -19.99
CA SER A 121 -22.30 16.81 -20.84
C SER A 121 -21.55 15.68 -20.10
N GLY A 122 -21.75 15.52 -18.78
CA GLY A 122 -21.09 14.51 -17.96
C GLY A 122 -19.71 14.91 -17.41
N GLU A 123 -19.25 16.12 -17.71
CA GLU A 123 -17.98 16.65 -17.19
C GLU A 123 -18.11 17.05 -15.72
N GLY A 124 -17.03 16.88 -14.94
CA GLY A 124 -17.01 17.32 -13.54
C GLY A 124 -17.00 18.84 -13.46
N LYS A 125 -17.97 19.44 -12.76
CA LYS A 125 -18.11 20.91 -12.64
C LYS A 125 -16.86 21.58 -12.06
N ASN A 126 -16.09 20.86 -11.24
CA ASN A 126 -14.88 21.34 -10.59
C ASN A 126 -13.61 20.66 -11.13
N GLY A 127 -13.68 20.05 -12.32
CA GLY A 127 -12.62 19.25 -12.92
C GLY A 127 -12.84 17.73 -12.72
N PRO A 128 -11.90 16.89 -13.18
CA PRO A 128 -12.13 15.44 -13.26
C PRO A 128 -12.17 14.73 -11.90
N ILE A 129 -11.48 15.25 -10.89
CA ILE A 129 -11.27 14.57 -9.60
C ILE A 129 -12.20 15.14 -8.51
N PRO A 130 -13.06 14.32 -7.88
CA PRO A 130 -13.89 14.76 -6.76
C PRO A 130 -13.07 15.35 -5.61
N GLY A 131 -13.47 16.52 -5.12
CA GLY A 131 -12.84 17.17 -3.97
C GLY A 131 -11.59 18.01 -4.28
N LEU A 132 -11.10 18.03 -5.52
CA LEU A 132 -10.05 18.94 -5.97
C LEU A 132 -10.68 20.04 -6.82
N THR A 133 -10.43 21.30 -6.45
CA THR A 133 -10.73 22.45 -7.31
C THR A 133 -9.42 22.87 -7.98
N TRP A 134 -9.30 22.65 -9.28
CA TRP A 134 -8.18 23.18 -10.06
C TRP A 134 -8.34 24.70 -10.12
N ARG A 135 -7.39 25.43 -9.53
CA ARG A 135 -7.24 26.88 -9.71
C ARG A 135 -6.16 27.15 -10.73
#